data_AF-A0A0S3R322-F1
#
_entry.id   AF-A0A0S3R322-F1
#
_cell.length_a   1.000
_cell.length_b   1.000
_cell.length_c   1.000
_cell.angle_alpha   90.00
_cell.angle_beta   90.00
_cell.angle_gamma   90.00
#
_symmetry.space_group_name_H-M   'P 1'
#
loop_
_entity.id
_entity.type
_entity.pdbx_description
1 polymer ?
#
loop_
_entity_poly.entity_id
_entity_poly.type
_entity_poly.pdbx_seq_one_letter_code
_entity_poly.pdbx_strand_id
1 'polypeptide(L)' 'MKCIYIYIYVCICMYVCIIGIFLTIDNISRAVWANEAWGSYWNWDPKETWAFITWTIFAIYLHTRKIKKLEYRSV' A
#
# COMPACT_ATOMS: atom_id res chain seq x y z
N MET A 1 -5.27 22.52 -18.09
CA MET A 1 -5.90 21.25 -17.63
C MET A 1 -4.87 20.17 -17.23
N LYS A 2 -3.82 19.89 -18.04
CA LYS A 2 -2.78 18.87 -17.72
C LYS A 2 -2.00 19.11 -16.42
N CYS A 3 -1.71 20.38 -16.06
CA CYS A 3 -1.00 20.71 -14.82
C CYS A 3 -1.79 20.38 -13.54
N ILE A 4 -3.10 20.64 -13.53
CA ILE A 4 -3.98 20.31 -12.40
C ILE A 4 -4.02 18.80 -12.17
N TYR A 5 -4.14 18.03 -13.25
CA TYR A 5 -4.11 16.56 -13.19
C TYR A 5 -2.78 16.04 -12.65
N ILE A 6 -1.65 16.57 -13.12
CA ILE A 6 -0.33 16.19 -12.61
C ILE A 6 -0.17 16.52 -11.12
N TYR A 7 -0.64 17.68 -10.67
CA TYR A 7 -0.53 18.10 -9.27
C TYR A 7 -1.35 17.21 -8.34
N ILE A 8 -2.60 16.92 -8.73
CA ILE A 8 -3.49 15.98 -8.03
C ILE A 8 -2.86 14.59 -7.95
N TYR A 9 -2.28 14.10 -9.05
CA TYR A 9 -1.63 12.78 -9.07
C TYR A 9 -0.39 12.70 -8.18
N VAL A 10 0.41 13.77 -8.10
CA VAL A 10 1.59 13.82 -7.22
C VAL A 10 1.17 13.87 -5.75
N CYS A 11 0.18 14.69 -5.40
CA CYS A 11 -0.40 14.72 -4.06
C CYS A 11 -0.98 13.36 -3.64
N ILE A 12 -1.76 12.71 -4.51
CA ILE A 12 -2.32 11.38 -4.26
C ILE A 12 -1.20 10.35 -4.04
N CYS A 13 -0.17 10.35 -4.88
CA CYS A 13 0.97 9.43 -4.72
C CYS A 13 1.69 9.63 -3.38
N MET A 14 1.85 10.87 -2.93
CA MET A 14 2.52 11.19 -1.66
C MET A 14 1.69 10.76 -0.46
N TYR A 15 0.38 11.04 -0.47
CA TYR A 15 -0.56 10.60 0.57
C TYR A 15 -0.59 9.07 0.69
N VAL A 16 -0.57 8.41 -0.45
CA VAL A 16 -0.57 6.95 -0.56
C VAL A 16 0.70 6.32 0.00
N CYS A 17 1.89 6.90 -0.25
CA CYS A 17 3.13 6.41 0.34
C CYS A 17 3.10 6.48 1.88
N ILE A 18 2.53 7.56 2.43
CA ILE A 18 2.39 7.75 3.88
C ILE A 18 1.42 6.71 4.47
N ILE A 19 0.28 6.48 3.81
CA ILE A 19 -0.70 5.47 4.22
C ILE A 19 -0.11 4.05 4.16
N GLY A 20 0.69 3.75 3.13
CA GLY A 20 1.36 2.45 2.99
C GLY A 20 2.30 2.11 4.14
N ILE A 21 3.03 3.11 4.67
CA ILE A 21 3.93 2.94 5.81
C ILE A 21 3.13 2.68 7.09
N PHE A 22 2.04 3.43 7.29
CA PHE A 22 1.16 3.24 8.44
C PHE A 22 0.49 1.86 8.43
N LEU A 23 0.09 1.37 7.25
CA LEU A 23 -0.46 0.02 7.07
C LEU A 23 0.53 -1.10 7.40
N THR A 24 1.83 -0.94 7.10
CA THR A 24 2.84 -1.92 7.52
C THR A 24 3.01 -1.96 9.04
N ILE A 25 2.99 -0.81 9.70
CA ILE A 25 3.06 -0.74 11.17
C ILE A 25 1.82 -1.40 11.78
N ASP A 26 0.65 -1.13 11.20
CA ASP A 26 -0.62 -1.69 11.64
C ASP A 26 -0.68 -3.22 11.48
N ASN A 27 -0.17 -3.77 10.37
CA ASN A 27 -0.04 -5.23 10.16
C ASN A 27 0.94 -5.88 11.14
N ILE A 28 2.08 -5.23 11.44
CA ILE A 28 3.05 -5.75 12.42
C ILE A 28 2.43 -5.72 13.83
N SER A 29 1.75 -4.62 14.19
CA SER A 29 1.08 -4.49 15.48
C SER A 29 -0.04 -5.54 15.64
N ARG A 30 -0.76 -5.88 14.57
CA ARG A 30 -1.76 -6.96 14.58
C ARG A 30 -1.11 -8.34 14.77
N ALA A 31 -0.02 -8.63 14.06
CA ALA A 31 0.69 -9.90 14.17
C ALA A 31 1.23 -10.15 15.60
N VAL A 32 1.68 -9.09 16.28
CA VAL A 32 2.11 -9.19 17.69
C VAL A 32 0.93 -9.50 18.62
N TRP A 33 -0.19 -8.80 18.45
CA TRP A 33 -1.37 -9.03 19.29
C TRP A 33 -2.03 -10.40 19.04
N ALA A 34 -2.01 -10.90 17.80
CA ALA A 34 -2.48 -12.24 17.44
C ALA A 34 -1.68 -13.34 18.17
N ASN A 35 -0.36 -13.15 18.34
CA ASN A 35 0.47 -14.05 19.12
C ASN A 35 0.09 -14.04 20.61
N GLU A 36 -0.23 -12.89 21.17
CA GLU A 36 -0.70 -12.77 22.56
C GLU A 36 -2.10 -13.39 22.77
N ALA A 37 -3.00 -13.24 21.79
CA ALA A 37 -4.39 -13.69 21.89
C ALA A 37 -4.58 -15.19 21.60
N TRP A 38 -3.82 -15.76 20.66
CA TRP A 38 -4.04 -17.13 20.16
C TRP A 38 -2.77 -17.99 20.11
N GLY A 39 -1.61 -17.46 20.52
CA GLY A 39 -0.33 -18.21 20.52
C GLY A 39 0.27 -18.46 19.13
N SER A 40 -0.28 -17.83 18.09
CA SER A 40 0.22 -17.91 16.72
C SER A 40 0.37 -16.50 16.13
N TYR A 41 1.52 -16.23 15.52
CA TYR A 41 1.83 -14.94 14.87
C TYR A 41 0.99 -14.63 13.64
N TRP A 42 0.38 -15.66 13.04
CA TRP A 42 -0.39 -15.52 11.82
C TRP A 42 -1.52 -16.52 11.80
N ASN A 43 -2.74 -16.03 11.63
CA ASN A 43 -3.91 -16.84 11.33
C ASN A 43 -4.52 -16.34 10.03
N TRP A 44 -5.16 -17.25 9.29
CA TRP A 44 -5.89 -16.91 8.06
C TRP A 44 -7.23 -16.23 8.37
N ASP A 45 -7.24 -15.31 9.32
CA ASP A 45 -8.44 -14.56 9.65
C ASP A 45 -8.81 -13.67 8.47
N PRO A 46 -10.10 -13.64 8.08
CA PRO A 46 -10.54 -12.88 6.91
C PRO A 46 -10.13 -11.40 7.01
N LYS A 47 -10.11 -10.82 8.21
CA LYS A 47 -9.73 -9.41 8.42
C LYS A 47 -8.28 -9.11 8.05
N GLU A 48 -7.34 -9.96 8.47
CA GLU A 48 -5.91 -9.75 8.24
C GLU A 48 -5.54 -10.06 6.79
N THR A 49 -6.15 -11.11 6.24
CA THR A 49 -5.94 -11.50 4.85
C THR A 49 -6.47 -10.44 3.88
N TRP A 50 -7.65 -9.86 4.13
CA TRP A 50 -8.21 -8.78 3.30
C TRP A 50 -7.37 -7.49 3.38
N ALA A 51 -6.84 -7.13 4.54
CA ALA A 51 -5.94 -5.99 4.69
C ALA A 51 -4.64 -6.19 3.88
N PHE A 52 -4.10 -7.40 3.88
CA PHE A 52 -2.91 -7.73 3.08
C PHE A 52 -3.17 -7.72 1.56
N ILE A 53 -4.27 -8.34 1.11
CA ILE A 53 -4.63 -8.38 -0.32
C ILE A 53 -4.84 -6.98 -0.88
N THR A 54 -5.59 -6.12 -0.17
CA THR A 54 -5.84 -4.74 -0.60
C THR A 54 -4.55 -3.93 -0.67
N TRP A 55 -3.64 -4.12 0.29
CA TRP A 55 -2.32 -3.50 0.27
C TRP A 55 -1.49 -3.94 -0.95
N THR A 56 -1.44 -5.25 -1.27
CA THR A 56 -0.67 -5.77 -2.41
C THR A 56 -1.21 -5.28 -3.76
N ILE A 57 -2.53 -5.32 -3.98
CA ILE A 57 -3.16 -4.84 -5.22
C ILE A 57 -2.85 -3.35 -5.44
N PHE A 58 -2.91 -2.56 -4.37
CA PHE A 58 -2.64 -1.14 -4.42
C PHE A 58 -1.16 -0.84 -4.68
N ALA A 59 -0.25 -1.59 -4.07
CA ALA A 59 1.19 -1.49 -4.32
C ALA A 59 1.54 -1.77 -5.79
N ILE A 60 0.97 -2.82 -6.39
CA ILE A 60 1.18 -3.19 -7.80
C ILE A 60 0.69 -2.06 -8.71
N TYR A 61 -0.52 -1.55 -8.46
CA TYR A 61 -1.11 -0.45 -9.23
C TYR A 61 -0.19 0.79 -9.28
N LEU A 62 0.38 1.17 -8.14
CA LEU A 62 1.31 2.31 -8.05
C LEU A 62 2.66 2.02 -8.72
N HIS A 63 3.17 0.80 -8.57
CA HIS A 63 4.43 0.38 -9.17
C HIS A 63 4.38 0.46 -10.70
N THR A 64 3.34 -0.10 -11.32
CA THR A 64 3.15 -0.05 -12.77
C THR A 64 2.98 1.38 -13.30
N ARG A 65 2.33 2.27 -12.54
CA ARG A 65 2.18 3.69 -12.91
C ARG A 65 3.51 4.44 -12.93
N LYS A 66 4.39 4.22 -11.93
CA LYS A 66 5.71 4.85 -11.85
C LYS A 66 6.59 4.42 -13.03
N ILE A 67 6.56 3.13 -13.38
CA ILE A 67 7.34 2.57 -14.49
C ILE A 67 6.92 3.19 -15.83
N LYS A 68 5.62 3.28 -16.13
CA LYS A 68 5.13 3.91 -17.38
C LYS A 68 5.53 5.39 -17.51
N LYS A 69 5.62 6.13 -16.39
CA LYS A 69 6.06 7.53 -16.39
C LYS A 69 7.56 7.68 -16.66
N LEU A 70 8.37 6.69 -16.27
CA LEU A 70 9.80 6.67 -16.55
C LEU A 70 10.06 6.35 -18.03
N GLU A 71 9.34 5.37 -18.59
CA GLU A 71 9.47 4.96 -19.98
C GLU A 71 9.07 6.06 -20.99
N TYR A 72 8.02 6.85 -20.70
CA TYR A 72 7.64 7.99 -21.54
C TYR A 72 8.71 9.10 -21.60
N ARG A 73 9.60 9.19 -20.62
CA ARG A 73 10.61 10.26 -20.55
C ARG A 73 11.93 9.89 -21.25
N SER A 74 12.11 8.63 -21.63
CA SER A 74 13.30 8.16 -22.35
C SER A 74 13.14 8.16 -23.88
N VAL A 75 12.04 8.70 -24.41
CA VAL A 75 11.74 8.86 -25.85
C VAL A 75 11.47 10.33 -26.14
#